data_AF-A0ABD2GHM0-F1
#
_entry.id   AF-A0ABD2GHM0-F1
#
_cell.length_a   1.000
_cell.length_b   1.000
_cell.length_c   1.000
_cell.angle_alpha   90.00
_cell.angle_beta   90.00
_cell.angle_gamma   90.00
#
_symmetry.space_group_name_H-M   'P 1'
#
loop_
_entity.id
_entity.type
_entity.pdbx_description
1 polymer ?
#
loop_
_entity_poly.entity_id
_entity_poly.type
_entity_poly.pdbx_seq_one_letter_code
_entity_poly.pdbx_strand_id
1 'polypeptide(L)'
;MVEWTDFERNTIQDIFSRIEYDVVGPAALARCLVVYPWTQRYFGGFGNLYNAAAIKGNPMVSKHGTTILNGLERAVKNMDDITNTYAELSVLHSEKLHVDPDNFKLLADCLTIVVAAQLGNEFTGEVQAAFQKFLAVVVSALGRQYR
;
A
#
# COMPACT_ATOMS: atom_id res chain seq x y z
N MET A 1 -17.99 -8.59 -7.27
CA MET A 1 -16.90 -9.47 -6.82
C MET A 1 -15.93 -9.54 -7.99
N VAL A 2 -14.64 -9.30 -7.76
CA VAL A 2 -13.64 -9.39 -8.85
C VAL A 2 -13.24 -10.85 -9.00
N GLU A 3 -13.13 -11.32 -10.24
CA GLU A 3 -12.61 -12.66 -10.53
C GLU A 3 -11.10 -12.57 -10.78
N TRP A 4 -10.36 -13.54 -10.23
CA TRP A 4 -8.92 -13.65 -10.38
C TRP A 4 -8.56 -14.87 -11.21
N THR A 5 -7.79 -14.65 -12.27
CA THR A 5 -7.17 -15.73 -13.03
C THR A 5 -6.02 -16.37 -12.25
N ASP A 6 -5.65 -17.60 -12.60
CA ASP A 6 -4.49 -18.26 -12.01
C ASP A 6 -3.19 -17.46 -12.22
N PHE A 7 -3.04 -16.84 -13.41
CA PHE A 7 -1.92 -15.95 -13.70
C PHE A 7 -1.85 -14.78 -12.71
N GLU A 8 -2.96 -14.09 -12.48
CA GLU A 8 -3.00 -12.95 -11.56
C GLU A 8 -2.69 -13.39 -10.13
N ARG A 9 -3.29 -14.49 -9.65
CA ARG A 9 -3.01 -15.01 -8.30
C ARG A 9 -1.53 -15.34 -8.11
N ASN A 10 -0.97 -16.11 -9.04
CA ASN A 10 0.43 -16.51 -8.98
C ASN A 10 1.36 -15.30 -9.06
N THR A 11 1.03 -14.32 -9.91
CA THR A 11 1.81 -13.07 -10.02
C THR A 11 1.80 -12.27 -8.73
N ILE A 12 0.65 -12.08 -8.08
CA ILE A 12 0.57 -11.37 -6.81
C ILE A 12 1.33 -12.12 -5.72
N GLN A 13 1.17 -13.44 -5.63
CA GLN A 13 1.90 -14.27 -4.67
C GLN A 13 3.42 -14.19 -4.90
N ASP A 14 3.88 -14.27 -6.15
CA ASP A 14 5.30 -14.16 -6.52
C ASP A 14 5.89 -12.81 -6.08
N ILE A 15 5.24 -11.70 -6.44
CA ILE A 15 5.68 -10.36 -6.02
C ILE A 15 5.87 -10.30 -4.50
N PHE A 16 4.84 -10.71 -3.74
CA PHE A 16 4.89 -10.64 -2.28
C PHE A 16 5.85 -11.64 -1.62
N SER A 17 6.27 -12.70 -2.33
CA SER A 17 7.30 -13.63 -1.87
C SER A 17 8.73 -13.14 -2.08
N ARG A 18 8.91 -12.18 -3.00
CA ARG A 18 10.23 -11.69 -3.43
C ARG A 18 10.62 -10.36 -2.83
N ILE A 19 9.64 -9.54 -2.45
CA ILE A 19 9.90 -8.22 -1.86
C ILE A 19 10.33 -8.33 -0.39
N GLU A 20 11.27 -7.47 0.01
CA GLU A 20 11.64 -7.30 1.41
C GLU A 20 10.73 -6.25 2.07
N TYR A 21 9.95 -6.65 3.07
CA TYR A 21 8.85 -5.84 3.63
C TYR A 21 9.37 -4.63 4.40
N ASP A 22 10.54 -4.77 5.04
CA ASP A 22 11.30 -3.73 5.74
C ASP A 22 12.12 -2.84 4.81
N VAL A 23 12.09 -3.09 3.50
CA VAL A 23 12.64 -2.21 2.47
C VAL A 23 11.53 -1.53 1.68
N VAL A 24 10.62 -2.32 1.10
CA VAL A 24 9.56 -1.84 0.20
C VAL A 24 8.54 -0.99 0.94
N GLY A 25 8.08 -1.43 2.12
CA GLY A 25 7.10 -0.69 2.91
C GLY A 25 7.59 0.68 3.34
N PRO A 26 8.75 0.78 4.02
CA PRO A 26 9.35 2.06 4.35
C PRO A 26 9.57 2.97 3.14
N ALA A 27 10.08 2.43 2.03
CA ALA A 27 10.31 3.21 0.82
C ALA A 27 9.01 3.76 0.20
N ALA A 28 7.94 2.96 0.18
CA ALA A 28 6.65 3.37 -0.36
C ALA A 28 5.99 4.48 0.49
N LEU A 29 5.98 4.31 1.82
CA LEU A 29 5.42 5.32 2.72
C LEU A 29 6.25 6.60 2.71
N ALA A 30 7.58 6.49 2.78
CA ALA A 30 8.46 7.66 2.70
C ALA A 30 8.28 8.42 1.38
N ARG A 31 8.17 7.71 0.25
CA ARG A 31 7.87 8.32 -1.06
C ARG A 31 6.52 9.06 -1.04
N CYS A 32 5.48 8.45 -0.48
CA CYS A 32 4.16 9.09 -0.38
C CYS A 32 4.22 10.39 0.44
N LEU A 33 4.87 10.36 1.61
CA LEU A 33 5.04 11.54 2.47
C LEU A 33 5.87 12.66 1.84
N VAL A 34 6.81 12.33 0.95
CA VAL A 34 7.64 13.31 0.24
C VAL A 34 6.94 13.87 -0.99
N VAL A 35 6.34 13.02 -1.83
CA VAL A 35 5.72 13.40 -3.09
C VAL A 35 4.36 14.06 -2.88
N TYR A 36 3.65 13.68 -1.82
CA TYR A 36 2.33 14.19 -1.46
C TYR A 36 2.35 14.75 -0.03
N PRO A 37 2.99 15.90 0.23
CA PRO A 37 3.27 16.38 1.58
C PRO A 37 2.03 16.58 2.47
N TRP A 38 0.84 16.80 1.90
CA TRP A 38 -0.39 16.91 2.68
C TRP A 38 -0.72 15.63 3.46
N THR A 39 -0.23 14.47 3.01
CA THR A 39 -0.40 13.18 3.70
C THR A 39 0.32 13.15 5.06
N GLN A 40 1.32 13.99 5.28
CA GLN A 40 2.04 14.09 6.56
C GLN A 40 1.13 14.49 7.72
N ARG A 41 -0.01 15.16 7.45
CA ARG A 41 -0.98 15.59 8.49
C ARG A 41 -1.52 14.42 9.32
N TYR A 42 -1.55 13.21 8.77
CA TYR A 42 -2.03 12.00 9.44
C TYR A 42 -1.00 11.38 10.38
N PHE A 43 0.26 11.82 10.31
CA PHE A 43 1.39 11.22 10.99
C PHE A 43 2.06 12.16 11.99
N GLY A 44 1.29 13.09 12.59
CA GLY A 44 1.82 14.05 13.58
C GLY A 44 2.53 13.39 14.77
N GLY A 45 2.14 12.15 15.14
CA GLY A 45 2.80 11.37 16.19
C GLY A 45 4.15 10.75 15.78
N PHE A 46 4.60 10.89 14.54
CA PHE A 46 5.84 10.27 14.05
C PHE A 46 7.07 11.17 14.26
N GLY A 47 6.89 12.39 14.78
CA GLY A 47 7.98 13.32 15.04
C GLY A 47 8.41 14.09 13.79
N ASN A 48 9.72 14.17 13.52
CA ASN A 48 10.25 15.03 12.46
C ASN A 48 9.99 14.45 11.06
N LEU A 49 9.14 15.13 10.29
CA LEU A 49 8.84 14.87 8.86
C LEU A 49 9.17 16.07 7.97
N TYR A 50 10.02 17.01 8.42
CA TYR A 50 10.23 18.31 7.76
C TYR A 50 10.80 18.24 6.34
N ASN A 51 11.66 17.26 6.05
CA ASN A 51 12.28 17.11 4.74
C ASN A 51 12.48 15.64 4.38
N ALA A 52 12.85 15.37 3.13
CA ALA A 52 13.00 14.00 2.63
C ALA A 52 14.01 13.15 3.41
N ALA A 53 15.13 13.74 3.87
CA ALA A 53 16.11 13.02 4.67
C ALA A 53 15.56 12.64 6.05
N ALA A 54 14.85 13.57 6.71
CA ALA A 54 14.18 13.32 7.98
C ALA A 54 13.11 12.23 7.84
N ILE A 55 12.26 12.30 6.81
CA ILE A 55 11.21 11.30 6.54
C ILE A 55 11.83 9.92 6.29
N LYS A 56 12.84 9.82 5.41
CA LYS A 56 13.48 8.55 5.06
C LYS A 56 14.23 7.92 6.24
N GLY A 57 14.81 8.74 7.11
CA GLY A 57 15.48 8.27 8.33
C GLY A 57 14.57 8.06 9.53
N ASN A 58 13.26 8.29 9.41
CA ASN A 58 12.34 8.26 10.54
C ASN A 58 11.97 6.80 10.90
N PRO A 59 12.26 6.34 12.13
CA PRO A 59 12.00 4.95 12.52
C PRO A 59 10.51 4.61 12.59
N MET A 60 9.64 5.59 12.87
CA MET A 60 8.19 5.39 12.88
C MET A 60 7.63 5.26 11.47
N VAL A 61 8.18 6.01 10.51
CA VAL A 61 7.86 5.84 9.07
C VAL A 61 8.25 4.44 8.62
N SER A 62 9.45 3.96 8.96
CA SER A 62 9.86 2.61 8.60
C SER A 62 8.94 1.55 9.22
N LYS A 63 8.70 1.62 10.53
CA LYS A 63 7.82 0.69 11.23
C LYS A 63 6.41 0.64 10.64
N HIS A 64 5.84 1.80 10.33
CA HIS A 64 4.49 1.88 9.78
C HIS A 64 4.44 1.42 8.31
N GLY A 65 5.49 1.71 7.53
CA GLY A 65 5.65 1.18 6.18
C GLY A 65 5.59 -0.36 6.15
N THR A 66 6.30 -1.03 7.05
CA THR A 66 6.22 -2.49 7.19
C THR A 66 4.83 -2.96 7.63
N THR A 67 4.16 -2.19 8.50
CA THR A 67 2.78 -2.48 8.94
C THR A 67 1.80 -2.46 7.76
N ILE A 68 1.96 -1.53 6.82
CA ILE A 68 1.15 -1.45 5.59
C ILE A 68 1.34 -2.72 4.73
N LEU A 69 2.58 -3.16 4.53
CA LEU A 69 2.88 -4.35 3.73
C LEU A 69 2.33 -5.63 4.36
N ASN A 70 2.44 -5.77 5.69
CA ASN A 70 1.77 -6.86 6.43
C ASN A 70 0.23 -6.78 6.30
N GLY A 71 -0.32 -5.57 6.27
CA GLY A 71 -1.73 -5.35 5.96
C GLY A 71 -2.11 -5.88 4.58
N LEU A 72 -1.30 -5.59 3.56
CA LEU A 72 -1.48 -6.07 2.18
C LEU A 72 -1.36 -7.58 2.05
N GLU A 73 -0.46 -8.22 2.79
CA GLU A 73 -0.32 -9.67 2.79
C GLU A 73 -1.63 -10.39 3.19
N ARG A 74 -2.44 -9.77 4.06
CA ARG A 74 -3.78 -10.29 4.39
C ARG A 74 -4.70 -10.32 3.16
N ALA A 75 -4.63 -9.34 2.27
CA ALA A 75 -5.40 -9.36 1.02
C ALA A 75 -4.86 -10.40 0.04
N VAL A 76 -3.53 -10.61 -0.03
CA VAL A 76 -2.93 -11.68 -0.84
C VAL A 76 -3.42 -13.06 -0.38
N LYS A 77 -3.56 -13.28 0.92
CA LYS A 77 -4.09 -14.52 1.50
C LYS A 77 -5.60 -14.69 1.33
N ASN A 78 -6.34 -13.62 1.03
CA ASN A 78 -7.80 -13.59 0.95
C ASN A 78 -8.30 -12.88 -0.32
N MET A 79 -7.69 -13.17 -1.48
CA MET A 79 -7.95 -12.43 -2.73
C MET A 79 -9.44 -12.41 -3.14
N ASP A 80 -10.18 -13.47 -2.83
CA ASP A 80 -11.62 -13.57 -3.14
C ASP A 80 -12.51 -12.79 -2.17
N ASP A 81 -11.98 -12.38 -1.02
CA ASP A 81 -12.75 -11.69 0.02
C ASP A 81 -11.98 -10.51 0.66
N ILE A 82 -11.27 -9.75 -0.18
CA ILE A 82 -10.51 -8.55 0.26
C ILE A 82 -11.45 -7.54 0.95
N THR A 83 -12.70 -7.44 0.47
CA THR A 83 -13.67 -6.48 1.02
C THR A 83 -13.98 -6.77 2.49
N ASN A 84 -14.38 -8.00 2.83
CA ASN A 84 -14.68 -8.30 4.24
C ASN A 84 -13.40 -8.32 5.07
N THR A 85 -12.29 -8.79 4.49
CA THR A 85 -10.97 -8.78 5.13
C THR A 85 -10.57 -7.40 5.64
N TYR A 86 -10.94 -6.34 4.93
CA TYR A 86 -10.62 -4.94 5.24
C TYR A 86 -11.76 -4.12 5.84
N ALA A 87 -12.90 -4.72 6.17
CA ALA A 87 -14.05 -3.97 6.72
C ALA A 87 -13.66 -3.14 7.96
N GLU A 88 -12.97 -3.75 8.93
CA GLU A 88 -12.53 -3.05 10.15
C GLU A 88 -11.47 -1.98 9.87
N LEU A 89 -10.58 -2.23 8.90
CA LEU A 89 -9.58 -1.24 8.48
C LEU A 89 -10.23 -0.04 7.79
N SER A 90 -11.27 -0.28 6.96
CA SER A 90 -12.03 0.79 6.33
C SER A 90 -12.68 1.68 7.38
N VAL A 91 -13.35 1.09 8.39
CA VAL A 91 -13.93 1.83 9.54
C VAL A 91 -12.87 2.61 10.30
N LEU A 92 -11.71 2.01 10.59
CA LEU A 92 -10.61 2.70 11.26
C LEU A 92 -10.19 3.96 10.49
N HIS A 93 -9.95 3.83 9.18
CA HIS A 93 -9.44 4.94 8.38
C HIS A 93 -10.49 6.03 8.15
N SER A 94 -11.78 5.66 8.00
CA SER A 94 -12.86 6.62 7.76
C SER A 94 -13.34 7.31 9.05
N GLU A 95 -13.65 6.55 10.10
CA GLU A 95 -14.38 7.05 11.27
C GLU A 95 -13.47 7.51 12.41
N LYS A 96 -12.22 7.04 12.46
CA LYS A 96 -11.27 7.41 13.52
C LYS A 96 -10.11 8.26 13.01
N LEU A 97 -9.50 7.85 11.91
CA LEU A 97 -8.33 8.55 11.37
C LEU A 97 -8.72 9.68 10.39
N HIS A 98 -9.95 9.66 9.87
CA HIS A 98 -10.47 10.62 8.89
C HIS A 98 -9.51 10.84 7.72
N VAL A 99 -8.92 9.75 7.23
CA VAL A 99 -8.02 9.78 6.06
C VAL A 99 -8.86 10.03 4.82
N ASP A 100 -8.55 11.04 4.01
CA ASP A 100 -9.25 11.25 2.75
C ASP A 100 -8.99 10.03 1.83
N PRO A 101 -10.03 9.36 1.31
CA PRO A 101 -9.90 8.07 0.62
C PRO A 101 -9.07 8.17 -0.66
N ASP A 102 -8.93 9.35 -1.27
CA ASP A 102 -8.06 9.54 -2.43
C ASP A 102 -6.58 9.23 -2.11
N ASN A 103 -6.17 9.37 -0.85
CA ASN A 103 -4.79 9.07 -0.44
C ASN A 103 -4.44 7.58 -0.51
N PHE A 104 -5.43 6.67 -0.48
CA PHE A 104 -5.15 5.24 -0.67
C PHE A 104 -4.59 4.96 -2.05
N LYS A 105 -5.11 5.65 -3.07
CA LYS A 105 -4.62 5.53 -4.45
C LYS A 105 -3.20 6.08 -4.58
N LEU A 106 -2.91 7.21 -3.92
CA LEU A 106 -1.56 7.80 -3.93
C LEU A 106 -0.51 6.86 -3.33
N LEU A 107 -0.85 6.19 -2.22
CA LEU A 107 0.02 5.19 -1.61
C LEU A 107 0.16 3.95 -2.49
N ALA A 108 -0.92 3.48 -3.11
CA ALA A 108 -0.89 2.37 -4.06
C ALA A 108 0.05 2.67 -5.25
N ASP A 109 -0.05 3.86 -5.85
CA ASP A 109 0.83 4.26 -6.96
C ASP A 109 2.30 4.38 -6.52
N CYS A 110 2.56 4.90 -5.31
CA CYS A 110 3.91 4.91 -4.73
C CYS A 110 4.47 3.51 -4.53
N LEU A 111 3.63 2.56 -4.06
CA LEU A 111 4.02 1.17 -3.88
C LEU A 111 4.34 0.51 -5.22
N THR A 112 3.51 0.71 -6.25
CA THR A 112 3.77 0.24 -7.62
C THR A 112 5.13 0.69 -8.13
N ILE A 113 5.48 1.97 -7.95
CA ILE A 113 6.80 2.49 -8.35
C ILE A 113 7.95 1.81 -7.59
N VAL A 114 7.79 1.57 -6.29
CA VAL A 114 8.83 0.92 -5.47
C VAL A 114 8.99 -0.54 -5.84
N VAL A 115 7.90 -1.29 -6.04
CA VAL A 115 7.93 -2.68 -6.49
C VAL A 115 8.57 -2.77 -7.88
N ALA A 116 8.20 -1.90 -8.81
CA ALA A 116 8.83 -1.83 -10.14
C ALA A 116 10.36 -1.63 -10.05
N ALA A 117 10.81 -0.77 -9.14
CA ALA A 117 12.24 -0.54 -8.92
C ALA A 117 12.98 -1.76 -8.34
N GLN A 118 12.30 -2.61 -7.55
CA GLN A 118 12.88 -3.84 -7.01
C GLN A 118 12.95 -4.96 -8.06
N LEU A 119 11.90 -5.11 -8.88
CA LEU A 119 11.79 -6.19 -9.86
C LEU A 119 12.51 -5.86 -11.19
N GLY A 120 12.73 -4.57 -11.48
CA GLY A 120 13.40 -4.13 -12.70
C GLY A 120 12.67 -4.62 -13.95
N ASN A 121 13.41 -5.26 -14.86
CA ASN A 121 12.86 -5.76 -16.14
C ASN A 121 11.82 -6.87 -15.97
N GLU A 122 11.73 -7.50 -14.79
CA GLU A 122 10.72 -8.51 -14.51
C GLU A 122 9.35 -7.91 -14.20
N PHE A 123 9.28 -6.61 -13.91
CA PHE A 123 8.02 -5.87 -13.78
C PHE A 123 7.47 -5.51 -15.17
N THR A 124 7.11 -6.55 -15.92
CA THR A 124 6.53 -6.47 -17.26
C THR A 124 5.15 -5.80 -17.26
N GLY A 125 4.63 -5.46 -18.44
CA GLY A 125 3.30 -4.85 -18.57
C GLY A 125 2.19 -5.73 -18.00
N GLU A 126 2.27 -7.04 -18.17
CA GLU A 126 1.32 -8.02 -17.65
C GLU A 126 1.41 -8.13 -16.12
N VAL A 127 2.62 -8.14 -15.57
CA VAL A 127 2.86 -8.16 -14.11
C VAL A 127 2.34 -6.87 -13.48
N GLN A 128 2.63 -5.72 -14.10
CA GLN A 128 2.09 -4.43 -13.67
C GLN A 128 0.57 -4.40 -13.72
N ALA A 129 -0.05 -4.93 -14.78
CA ALA A 129 -1.50 -4.95 -14.92
C ALA A 129 -2.16 -5.79 -13.81
N ALA A 130 -1.63 -6.97 -13.51
CA ALA A 130 -2.09 -7.81 -12.41
C ALA A 130 -1.94 -7.09 -11.05
N PHE A 131 -0.77 -6.48 -10.79
CA PHE A 131 -0.50 -5.75 -9.56
C PHE A 131 -1.42 -4.54 -9.39
N GLN A 132 -1.65 -3.77 -10.45
CA GLN A 132 -2.53 -2.61 -10.41
C GLN A 132 -4.00 -3.01 -10.19
N LYS A 133 -4.45 -4.13 -10.78
CA LYS A 133 -5.77 -4.70 -10.48
C LYS A 133 -5.89 -5.07 -9.00
N PHE A 134 -4.89 -5.75 -8.44
CA PHE A 134 -4.84 -6.07 -7.01
C PHE A 134 -4.96 -4.82 -6.13
N LEU A 135 -4.14 -3.80 -6.39
CA LEU A 135 -4.17 -2.56 -5.61
C LEU A 135 -5.48 -1.79 -5.80
N ALA A 136 -6.10 -1.81 -6.98
CA ALA A 136 -7.40 -1.18 -7.20
C ALA A 136 -8.50 -1.84 -6.33
N VAL A 137 -8.48 -3.17 -6.19
CA VAL A 137 -9.42 -3.88 -5.30
C VAL A 137 -9.15 -3.54 -3.84
N VAL A 138 -7.88 -3.48 -3.42
CA VAL A 138 -7.50 -3.04 -2.07
C VAL A 138 -7.99 -1.62 -1.77
N VAL A 139 -7.73 -0.67 -2.67
CA VAL A 139 -8.17 0.73 -2.53
C VAL A 139 -9.70 0.81 -2.44
N SER A 140 -10.41 0.08 -3.31
CA SER A 140 -11.88 0.02 -3.26
C SER A 140 -12.40 -0.56 -1.94
N ALA A 141 -11.73 -1.58 -1.39
CA ALA A 141 -12.13 -2.18 -0.12
C ALA A 141 -11.89 -1.23 1.08
N LEU A 142 -10.75 -0.53 1.11
CA LEU A 142 -10.45 0.47 2.14
C LEU A 142 -11.37 1.69 2.07
N GLY A 143 -11.80 2.08 0.87
CA GLY A 143 -12.73 3.20 0.65
C GLY A 143 -14.20 2.89 0.99
N ARG A 144 -14.56 1.65 1.35
CA ARG A 144 -15.96 1.21 1.40
C ARG A 144 -16.82 1.90 2.48
N GLN A 145 -16.25 2.25 3.63
CA GLN A 145 -17.00 2.87 4.74
C GLN A 145 -17.15 4.39 4.61
N TYR A 146 -16.48 5.01 3.62
CA TYR A 146 -16.59 6.44 3.38
C TYR A 146 -17.98 6.77 2.82
N ARG A 147 -18.71 7.65 3.52
CA ARG A 147 -20.06 8.10 3.19
C ARG A 147 -20.04 9.52 2.65
#